data_AF-A0A6A3SUY0-F1
#
_entry.id   AF-A0A6A3SUY0-F1
#
_cell.length_a   1.000
_cell.length_b   1.000
_cell.length_c   1.000
_cell.angle_alpha   90.00
_cell.angle_beta   90.00
_cell.angle_gamma   90.00
#
_symmetry.space_group_name_H-M   'P 1'
#
loop_
_entity.id
_entity.type
_entity.pdbx_description
1 polymer ?
#
loop_
_entity_poly.entity_id
_entity_poly.type
_entity_poly.pdbx_seq_one_letter_code
_entity_poly.pdbx_strand_id
1 'polypeptide(L)'
;MKAVADEFTAEGANEQLAIVRNRLTQYDGRTALALSEADAEVDARISSEVGVVEEIYCENFMCHRKLRVTLSPHVNFITGENGSGKSAIIAALQVCFGSSAHSTHRGKSLKSLIRHGFDGNALVRVTLRNDDVGSDAFRPEKFGRKIIVERVIRRDGSGEYCLRGKRGVLVSKLKKDVEAMMDHLNIQTENPCAILDQDSAKLFLKGSSADKYKFFLQATELDKMRTTFANIDEESKKIAESTLVHEKNKVTALKDAVKEAKKQLQQAQGIEKLESYLGVLKAEFEWSLVSEKEGEVAKVEAKIAKRKADTEQAAARNAEAREEVEKLEKRQNELNAMLEEISKKMDRCSNRKTELRNKIRELRRPLHQKQSEVTQLEQSKQRETERLARLQHALVKKKQEQEELLRQVTGQICKIDWSESEKKLRRHNSTFVMLSFGSSKHQKMPTSWKSVI
;
A
#
# COMPACT_ATOMS: atom_id res chain seq x y z
N MET A 1 -81.75 1.29 -130.57
CA MET A 1 -81.70 1.32 -129.10
C MET A 1 -82.65 0.26 -128.50
N LYS A 2 -82.59 -1.07 -128.64
CA LYS A 2 -81.65 -2.09 -129.18
C LYS A 2 -80.19 -1.71 -129.42
N ALA A 3 -79.29 -2.63 -129.07
CA ALA A 3 -77.86 -2.44 -128.74
C ALA A 3 -77.63 -1.99 -127.28
N VAL A 4 -76.56 -2.53 -126.68
CA VAL A 4 -76.16 -2.41 -125.26
C VAL A 4 -77.18 -3.00 -124.26
N ALA A 5 -77.41 -4.32 -124.37
CA ALA A 5 -78.12 -5.12 -123.36
C ALA A 5 -77.46 -6.50 -123.08
N ASP A 6 -76.39 -6.84 -123.81
CA ASP A 6 -75.64 -8.09 -123.70
C ASP A 6 -74.16 -7.75 -123.47
N GLU A 7 -73.69 -7.83 -122.21
CA GLU A 7 -72.30 -8.12 -121.78
C GLU A 7 -72.16 -7.95 -120.24
N PHE A 8 -72.83 -8.81 -119.47
CA PHE A 8 -72.55 -9.04 -118.05
C PHE A 8 -72.87 -10.49 -117.68
N THR A 9 -72.01 -11.42 -118.14
CA THR A 9 -72.13 -12.83 -117.78
C THR A 9 -71.74 -13.06 -116.32
N ALA A 10 -72.44 -13.99 -115.65
CA ALA A 10 -72.21 -14.28 -114.23
C ALA A 10 -70.78 -14.80 -113.94
N GLU A 11 -70.13 -15.40 -114.93
CA GLU A 11 -68.74 -15.87 -114.85
C GLU A 11 -67.75 -14.71 -114.74
N GLY A 12 -67.87 -13.67 -115.60
CA GLY A 12 -67.02 -12.48 -115.51
C GLY A 12 -67.20 -11.69 -114.20
N ALA A 13 -68.42 -11.69 -113.64
CA ALA A 13 -68.68 -11.12 -112.33
C ALA A 13 -68.01 -11.91 -111.19
N ASN A 14 -68.05 -13.25 -111.24
CA ASN A 14 -67.34 -14.11 -110.29
C ASN A 14 -65.81 -13.99 -110.41
N GLU A 15 -65.28 -13.85 -111.62
CA GLU A 15 -63.83 -13.69 -111.85
C GLU A 15 -63.32 -12.34 -111.33
N GLN A 16 -64.05 -11.24 -111.57
CA GLN A 16 -63.78 -9.94 -110.93
C GLN A 16 -63.84 -10.03 -109.39
N LEU A 17 -64.86 -10.69 -108.84
CA LEU A 17 -64.97 -10.90 -107.38
C LEU A 17 -63.81 -11.75 -106.83
N ALA A 18 -63.34 -12.77 -107.55
CA ALA A 18 -62.19 -13.57 -107.16
C ALA A 18 -60.88 -12.74 -107.18
N ILE A 19 -60.69 -11.89 -108.18
CA ILE A 19 -59.54 -10.97 -108.28
C ILE A 19 -59.56 -9.95 -107.14
N VAL A 20 -60.72 -9.36 -106.82
CA VAL A 20 -60.88 -8.44 -105.68
C VAL A 20 -60.63 -9.15 -104.35
N ARG A 21 -61.15 -10.37 -104.18
CA ARG A 21 -60.96 -11.19 -102.97
C ARG A 21 -59.50 -11.58 -102.76
N ASN A 22 -58.78 -11.96 -103.82
CA ASN A 22 -57.33 -12.23 -103.75
C ASN A 22 -56.49 -10.97 -103.49
N ARG A 23 -56.91 -9.80 -104.00
CA ARG A 23 -56.24 -8.52 -103.69
C ARG A 23 -56.43 -8.10 -102.23
N LEU A 24 -57.61 -8.33 -101.65
CA LEU A 24 -57.85 -8.11 -100.22
C LEU A 24 -56.97 -9.03 -99.36
N THR A 25 -57.04 -10.35 -99.58
CA THR A 25 -56.29 -11.32 -98.75
C THR A 25 -54.77 -11.21 -98.87
N GLN A 26 -54.23 -10.73 -100.00
CA GLN A 26 -52.80 -10.42 -100.13
C GLN A 26 -52.37 -9.22 -99.27
N TYR A 27 -53.24 -8.24 -99.03
CA TYR A 27 -52.95 -7.13 -98.13
C TYR A 27 -53.17 -7.49 -96.65
N ASP A 28 -54.20 -8.29 -96.35
CA ASP A 28 -54.49 -8.74 -94.98
C ASP A 28 -53.27 -9.44 -94.35
N GLY A 29 -52.62 -10.38 -95.05
CA GLY A 29 -51.53 -11.17 -94.48
C GLY A 29 -50.32 -10.34 -94.01
N ARG A 30 -49.90 -9.33 -94.79
CA ARG A 30 -48.77 -8.46 -94.42
C ARG A 30 -49.18 -7.31 -93.51
N THR A 31 -50.38 -6.76 -93.69
CA THR A 31 -50.87 -5.68 -92.82
C THR A 31 -51.22 -6.21 -91.43
N ALA A 32 -51.78 -7.41 -91.30
CA ALA A 32 -52.01 -8.06 -90.01
C ALA A 32 -50.72 -8.48 -89.31
N LEU A 33 -49.67 -8.88 -90.05
CA LEU A 33 -48.34 -9.09 -89.47
C LEU A 33 -47.73 -7.77 -89.00
N ALA A 34 -47.72 -6.72 -89.83
CA ALA A 34 -47.19 -5.41 -89.44
C ALA A 34 -47.98 -4.76 -88.28
N LEU A 35 -49.30 -4.98 -88.21
CA LEU A 35 -50.13 -4.60 -87.06
C LEU A 35 -49.79 -5.47 -85.84
N SER A 36 -49.63 -6.79 -85.98
CA SER A 36 -49.24 -7.66 -84.86
C SER A 36 -47.82 -7.38 -84.35
N GLU A 37 -46.90 -6.94 -85.21
CA GLU A 37 -45.54 -6.55 -84.85
C GLU A 37 -45.53 -5.16 -84.20
N ALA A 38 -46.34 -4.22 -84.70
CA ALA A 38 -46.54 -2.91 -84.06
C ALA A 38 -47.26 -3.03 -82.71
N ASP A 39 -48.31 -3.85 -82.62
CA ASP A 39 -49.01 -4.17 -81.38
C ASP A 39 -48.06 -4.86 -80.39
N ALA A 40 -47.15 -5.73 -80.85
CA ALA A 40 -46.12 -6.34 -80.01
C ALA A 40 -45.02 -5.36 -79.56
N GLU A 41 -44.58 -4.42 -80.40
CA GLU A 41 -43.68 -3.33 -79.97
C GLU A 41 -44.38 -2.37 -78.99
N VAL A 42 -45.68 -2.12 -79.19
CA VAL A 42 -46.51 -1.31 -78.30
C VAL A 42 -46.71 -2.02 -76.97
N ASP A 43 -47.10 -3.30 -76.94
CA ASP A 43 -47.18 -4.12 -75.72
C ASP A 43 -45.82 -4.23 -75.01
N ALA A 44 -44.71 -4.33 -75.76
CA ALA A 44 -43.37 -4.32 -75.19
C ALA A 44 -43.04 -2.98 -74.50
N ARG A 45 -43.46 -1.83 -75.06
CA ARG A 45 -43.30 -0.52 -74.41
C ARG A 45 -44.25 -0.36 -73.20
N ILE A 46 -45.50 -0.81 -73.33
CA ILE A 46 -46.51 -0.85 -72.25
C ILE A 46 -46.05 -1.75 -71.08
N SER A 47 -45.22 -2.76 -71.34
CA SER A 47 -44.72 -3.67 -70.29
C SER A 47 -43.90 -2.97 -69.20
N SER A 48 -43.35 -1.78 -69.50
CA SER A 48 -42.52 -1.00 -68.57
C SER A 48 -43.29 0.01 -67.71
N GLU A 49 -44.60 0.17 -67.91
CA GLU A 49 -45.42 1.11 -67.13
C GLU A 49 -45.68 0.61 -65.69
N VAL A 50 -45.44 1.47 -64.70
CA VAL A 50 -45.71 1.20 -63.27
C VAL A 50 -46.86 2.06 -62.74
N GLY A 51 -47.51 1.62 -61.66
CA GLY A 51 -48.65 2.32 -61.07
C GLY A 51 -49.98 2.16 -61.82
N VAL A 52 -49.97 1.48 -62.98
CA VAL A 52 -51.17 1.10 -63.74
C VAL A 52 -52.08 0.21 -62.88
N VAL A 53 -53.36 0.57 -62.77
CA VAL A 53 -54.37 -0.24 -62.06
C VAL A 53 -54.83 -1.40 -62.95
N GLU A 54 -54.63 -2.64 -62.50
CA GLU A 54 -55.01 -3.85 -63.25
C GLU A 54 -56.31 -4.48 -62.75
N GLU A 55 -56.61 -4.38 -61.44
CA GLU A 55 -57.83 -4.93 -60.85
C GLU A 55 -58.32 -4.11 -59.66
N ILE A 56 -59.64 -3.88 -59.61
CA ILE A 56 -60.36 -3.36 -58.45
C ILE A 56 -61.32 -4.45 -57.95
N TYR A 57 -61.19 -4.83 -56.69
CA TYR A 57 -62.04 -5.81 -56.01
C TYR A 57 -62.69 -5.20 -54.78
N CYS A 58 -64.01 -5.34 -54.65
CA CYS A 58 -64.79 -4.82 -53.53
C CYS A 58 -65.71 -5.89 -52.97
N GLU A 59 -65.83 -5.97 -51.64
CA GLU A 59 -66.69 -6.92 -50.95
C GLU A 59 -67.44 -6.21 -49.81
N ASN A 60 -68.78 -6.35 -49.83
CA ASN A 60 -69.75 -5.63 -49.01
C ASN A 60 -69.53 -4.10 -48.96
N PHE A 61 -69.29 -3.49 -50.11
CA PHE A 61 -69.03 -2.04 -50.27
C PHE A 61 -70.18 -1.36 -51.04
N MET A 62 -70.76 -0.30 -50.47
CA MET A 62 -71.92 0.43 -50.99
C MET A 62 -73.10 -0.48 -51.39
N CYS A 63 -73.44 -0.59 -52.68
CA CYS A 63 -74.48 -1.50 -53.17
C CYS A 63 -73.96 -2.91 -53.49
N HIS A 64 -72.64 -3.11 -53.56
CA HIS A 64 -72.02 -4.33 -54.05
C HIS A 64 -71.76 -5.34 -52.92
N ARG A 65 -72.38 -6.52 -52.99
CA ARG A 65 -71.99 -7.66 -52.11
C ARG A 65 -70.58 -8.14 -52.47
N LYS A 66 -70.30 -8.26 -53.76
CA LYS A 66 -68.99 -8.62 -54.32
C LYS A 66 -68.89 -8.07 -55.74
N LEU A 67 -67.83 -7.34 -56.03
CA LEU A 67 -67.53 -6.73 -57.33
C LEU A 67 -66.06 -6.99 -57.65
N ARG A 68 -65.77 -7.32 -58.90
CA ARG A 68 -64.40 -7.46 -59.43
C ARG A 68 -64.38 -6.82 -60.82
N VAL A 69 -63.48 -5.87 -61.03
CA VAL A 69 -63.30 -5.13 -62.27
C VAL A 69 -61.84 -5.24 -62.66
N THR A 70 -61.55 -6.00 -63.71
CA THR A 70 -60.25 -6.01 -64.39
C THR A 70 -60.18 -4.83 -65.36
N LEU A 71 -59.06 -4.13 -65.39
CA LEU A 71 -58.86 -2.94 -66.22
C LEU A 71 -57.71 -3.15 -67.23
N SER A 72 -57.89 -2.58 -68.43
CA SER A 72 -56.84 -2.41 -69.43
C SER A 72 -55.93 -1.23 -69.07
N PRO A 73 -54.67 -1.16 -69.54
CA PRO A 73 -53.72 -0.14 -69.09
C PRO A 73 -54.13 1.32 -69.35
N HIS A 74 -54.78 1.61 -70.49
CA HIS A 74 -54.98 3.00 -70.93
C HIS A 74 -56.42 3.50 -70.81
N VAL A 75 -57.38 2.87 -71.49
CA VAL A 75 -58.77 3.35 -71.58
C VAL A 75 -59.74 2.24 -71.20
N ASN A 76 -60.71 2.56 -70.33
CA ASN A 76 -61.69 1.62 -69.78
C ASN A 76 -63.09 2.23 -69.81
N PHE A 77 -64.02 1.59 -70.54
CA PHE A 77 -65.41 2.05 -70.63
C PHE A 77 -66.31 1.28 -69.65
N ILE A 78 -66.69 1.94 -68.55
CA ILE A 78 -67.54 1.35 -67.50
C ILE A 78 -68.98 1.86 -67.67
N THR A 79 -69.82 1.05 -68.33
CA THR A 79 -71.22 1.37 -68.64
C THR A 79 -72.20 0.70 -67.67
N GLY A 80 -73.51 0.88 -67.89
CA GLY A 80 -74.59 0.31 -67.06
C GLY A 80 -75.61 1.36 -66.60
N GLU A 81 -76.70 0.91 -65.99
CA GLU A 81 -77.85 1.74 -65.64
C GLU A 81 -77.57 2.77 -64.53
N ASN A 82 -78.47 3.73 -64.33
CA ASN A 82 -78.39 4.66 -63.20
C ASN A 82 -78.75 3.93 -61.90
N GLY A 83 -77.93 4.11 -60.85
CA GLY A 83 -78.04 3.35 -59.60
C GLY A 83 -77.23 2.04 -59.56
N SER A 84 -76.74 1.51 -60.70
CA SER A 84 -75.94 0.26 -60.78
C SER A 84 -74.58 0.27 -60.04
N GLY A 85 -74.24 1.35 -59.34
CA GLY A 85 -73.04 1.41 -58.52
C GLY A 85 -71.73 1.74 -59.25
N LYS A 86 -71.77 2.25 -60.48
CA LYS A 86 -70.58 2.67 -61.25
C LYS A 86 -69.64 3.56 -60.43
N SER A 87 -70.17 4.61 -59.78
CA SER A 87 -69.40 5.54 -58.94
C SER A 87 -68.78 4.91 -57.69
N ALA A 88 -69.21 3.71 -57.28
CA ALA A 88 -68.58 2.98 -56.19
C ALA A 88 -67.17 2.50 -56.56
N ILE A 89 -66.84 2.36 -57.85
CA ILE A 89 -65.51 1.98 -58.33
C ILE A 89 -64.51 3.12 -58.09
N ILE A 90 -64.91 4.36 -58.39
CA ILE A 90 -64.11 5.57 -58.12
C ILE A 90 -63.95 5.78 -56.60
N ALA A 91 -65.06 5.67 -55.85
CA ALA A 91 -65.01 5.79 -54.39
C ALA A 91 -64.16 4.67 -53.74
N ALA A 92 -64.14 3.47 -54.32
CA ALA A 92 -63.27 2.38 -53.90
C ALA A 92 -61.79 2.70 -54.15
N LEU A 93 -61.42 3.22 -55.33
CA LEU A 93 -60.06 3.67 -55.62
C LEU A 93 -59.59 4.73 -54.61
N GLN A 94 -60.34 5.84 -54.48
CA GLN A 94 -60.04 6.93 -53.56
C GLN A 94 -59.84 6.42 -52.12
N VAL A 95 -60.74 5.55 -51.65
CA VAL A 95 -60.69 5.01 -50.29
C VAL A 95 -59.59 3.97 -50.13
N CYS A 96 -59.28 3.14 -51.11
CA CYS A 96 -58.16 2.19 -51.02
C CYS A 96 -56.83 2.93 -50.87
N PHE A 97 -56.64 3.99 -51.67
CA PHE A 97 -55.52 4.93 -51.62
C PHE A 97 -55.68 6.03 -50.55
N GLY A 98 -56.39 5.73 -49.47
CA GLY A 98 -56.32 6.51 -48.23
C GLY A 98 -57.00 7.87 -48.18
N SER A 99 -57.68 8.30 -49.25
CA SER A 99 -58.53 9.50 -49.25
C SER A 99 -59.60 9.42 -48.16
N SER A 100 -60.13 10.57 -47.74
CA SER A 100 -61.23 10.62 -46.78
C SER A 100 -62.54 10.08 -47.38
N ALA A 101 -63.44 9.55 -46.55
CA ALA A 101 -64.78 9.15 -47.01
C ALA A 101 -65.57 10.35 -47.57
N HIS A 102 -65.36 11.54 -46.99
CA HIS A 102 -65.99 12.79 -47.43
C HIS A 102 -65.56 13.18 -48.85
N SER A 103 -64.29 12.98 -49.20
CA SER A 103 -63.70 13.25 -50.53
C SER A 103 -64.33 12.40 -51.66
N THR A 104 -65.10 11.37 -51.33
CA THR A 104 -65.84 10.56 -52.33
C THR A 104 -67.21 11.12 -52.68
N HIS A 105 -67.71 12.10 -51.92
CA HIS A 105 -69.11 12.57 -51.94
C HIS A 105 -70.18 11.49 -51.65
N ARG A 106 -69.80 10.24 -51.30
CA ARG A 106 -70.75 9.13 -51.02
C ARG A 106 -70.91 8.77 -49.54
N GLY A 107 -70.11 9.32 -48.62
CA GLY A 107 -70.22 9.01 -47.19
C GLY A 107 -69.61 10.07 -46.27
N LYS A 108 -70.14 10.19 -45.05
CA LYS A 108 -69.56 11.07 -44.01
C LYS A 108 -68.44 10.38 -43.20
N SER A 109 -68.41 9.05 -43.20
CA SER A 109 -67.41 8.23 -42.50
C SER A 109 -67.17 6.92 -43.24
N LEU A 110 -66.06 6.23 -42.98
CA LEU A 110 -65.75 4.95 -43.64
C LEU A 110 -66.85 3.90 -43.41
N LYS A 111 -67.43 3.86 -42.20
CA LYS A 111 -68.58 3.00 -41.86
C LYS A 111 -69.77 3.18 -42.80
N SER A 112 -70.04 4.39 -43.29
CA SER A 112 -71.14 4.67 -44.23
C SER A 112 -70.92 4.12 -45.64
N LEU A 113 -69.73 3.59 -45.94
CA LEU A 113 -69.39 2.92 -47.19
C LEU A 113 -69.56 1.39 -47.11
N ILE A 114 -69.82 0.83 -45.93
CA ILE A 114 -70.18 -0.60 -45.76
C ILE A 114 -71.60 -0.81 -46.29
N ARG A 115 -71.83 -1.92 -46.99
CA ARG A 115 -73.12 -2.26 -47.60
C ARG A 115 -74.27 -2.23 -46.59
N HIS A 116 -75.36 -1.55 -46.96
CA HIS A 116 -76.57 -1.50 -46.14
C HIS A 116 -77.10 -2.91 -45.86
N GLY A 117 -77.52 -3.16 -44.62
CA GLY A 117 -77.95 -4.50 -44.18
C GLY A 117 -76.82 -5.53 -44.04
N PHE A 118 -75.55 -5.11 -43.96
CA PHE A 118 -74.43 -6.01 -43.65
C PHE A 118 -73.73 -5.62 -42.33
N ASP A 119 -73.59 -6.59 -41.44
CA ASP A 119 -73.02 -6.41 -40.10
C ASP A 119 -71.52 -6.72 -39.98
N GLY A 120 -70.90 -7.25 -41.04
CA GLY A 120 -69.44 -7.48 -41.09
C GLY A 120 -68.65 -6.28 -41.61
N ASN A 121 -67.35 -6.52 -41.84
CA ASN A 121 -66.43 -5.54 -42.43
C ASN A 121 -66.57 -5.51 -43.96
N ALA A 122 -66.37 -4.34 -44.57
CA ALA A 122 -66.16 -4.25 -46.02
C ALA A 122 -64.66 -4.40 -46.34
N LEU A 123 -64.34 -4.93 -47.52
CA LEU A 123 -62.98 -5.00 -48.05
C LEU A 123 -62.95 -4.30 -49.41
N VAL A 124 -62.00 -3.38 -49.58
CA VAL A 124 -61.59 -2.87 -50.88
C VAL A 124 -60.16 -3.30 -51.14
N ARG A 125 -59.88 -3.79 -52.34
CA ARG A 125 -58.56 -4.18 -52.82
C ARG A 125 -58.32 -3.57 -54.21
N VAL A 126 -57.14 -3.01 -54.42
CA VAL A 126 -56.67 -2.52 -55.71
C VAL A 126 -55.33 -3.17 -56.04
N THR A 127 -55.19 -3.69 -57.25
CA THR A 127 -53.94 -4.30 -57.75
C THR A 127 -53.28 -3.36 -58.75
N LEU A 128 -52.01 -3.04 -58.50
CA LEU A 128 -51.16 -2.18 -59.31
C LEU A 128 -50.06 -3.00 -59.98
N ARG A 129 -49.74 -2.65 -61.23
CA ARG A 129 -48.53 -3.12 -61.93
C ARG A 129 -47.28 -2.46 -61.31
N ASN A 130 -46.22 -3.24 -61.15
CA ASN A 130 -44.97 -2.85 -60.52
C ASN A 130 -43.78 -3.60 -61.16
N ASP A 131 -43.78 -3.73 -62.49
CA ASP A 131 -42.89 -4.65 -63.20
C ASP A 131 -41.44 -4.14 -63.23
N ASP A 132 -40.47 -5.05 -63.05
CA ASP A 132 -39.08 -4.75 -62.70
C ASP A 132 -38.14 -4.57 -63.92
N VAL A 133 -38.67 -4.67 -65.14
CA VAL A 133 -37.91 -4.57 -66.39
C VAL A 133 -37.68 -3.10 -66.78
N GLY A 134 -36.66 -2.47 -66.17
CA GLY A 134 -36.15 -1.16 -66.58
C GLY A 134 -36.99 0.05 -66.15
N SER A 135 -37.91 -0.13 -65.20
CA SER A 135 -38.84 0.89 -64.70
C SER A 135 -38.50 1.39 -63.29
N ASP A 136 -39.14 2.49 -62.86
CA ASP A 136 -39.09 3.01 -61.49
C ASP A 136 -40.04 2.25 -60.54
N ALA A 137 -39.85 0.93 -60.43
CA ALA A 137 -40.71 0.07 -59.62
C ALA A 137 -40.58 0.35 -58.11
N PHE A 138 -41.70 0.46 -57.41
CA PHE A 138 -41.72 0.67 -55.97
C PHE A 138 -41.36 -0.61 -55.22
N ARG A 139 -40.16 -0.64 -54.62
CA ARG A 139 -39.65 -1.71 -53.74
C ARG A 139 -39.86 -3.13 -54.32
N PRO A 140 -39.35 -3.43 -55.53
CA PRO A 140 -39.58 -4.68 -56.23
C PRO A 140 -39.06 -5.90 -55.45
N GLU A 141 -38.08 -5.73 -54.56
CA GLU A 141 -37.54 -6.78 -53.70
C GLU A 141 -38.58 -7.29 -52.68
N LYS A 142 -39.56 -6.47 -52.30
CA LYS A 142 -40.65 -6.82 -51.36
C LYS A 142 -41.94 -7.19 -52.07
N PHE A 143 -42.32 -6.43 -53.09
CA PHE A 143 -43.60 -6.61 -53.77
C PHE A 143 -43.52 -7.53 -55.00
N GLY A 144 -42.38 -7.54 -55.68
CA GLY A 144 -42.27 -8.03 -57.05
C GLY A 144 -43.18 -7.26 -58.00
N ARG A 145 -43.46 -7.88 -59.15
CA ARG A 145 -44.11 -7.26 -60.32
C ARG A 145 -45.56 -6.75 -60.13
N LYS A 146 -46.17 -6.94 -58.96
CA LYS A 146 -47.52 -6.44 -58.62
C LYS A 146 -47.61 -6.04 -57.15
N ILE A 147 -48.20 -4.88 -56.89
CA ILE A 147 -48.55 -4.42 -55.54
C ILE A 147 -50.06 -4.59 -55.37
N ILE A 148 -50.48 -5.19 -54.26
CA ILE A 148 -51.89 -5.34 -53.90
C ILE A 148 -52.12 -4.49 -52.65
N VAL A 149 -52.88 -3.42 -52.80
CA VAL A 149 -53.33 -2.55 -51.70
C VAL A 149 -54.68 -3.06 -51.23
N GLU A 150 -54.83 -3.35 -49.94
CA GLU A 150 -56.11 -3.66 -49.31
C GLU A 150 -56.43 -2.60 -48.25
N ARG A 151 -57.71 -2.18 -48.17
CA ARG A 151 -58.27 -1.44 -47.04
C ARG A 151 -59.51 -2.18 -46.52
N VAL A 152 -59.40 -2.70 -45.30
CA VAL A 152 -60.51 -3.29 -44.55
C VAL A 152 -61.22 -2.17 -43.79
N ILE A 153 -62.51 -2.01 -44.02
CA ILE A 153 -63.36 -1.01 -43.38
C ILE A 153 -64.21 -1.69 -42.31
N ARG A 154 -64.03 -1.28 -41.05
CA ARG A 154 -64.66 -1.93 -39.90
C ARG A 154 -65.93 -1.19 -39.43
N ARG A 155 -66.82 -1.90 -38.74
CA ARG A 155 -68.11 -1.38 -38.23
C ARG A 155 -67.97 -0.37 -37.09
N ASP A 156 -66.80 -0.25 -36.48
CA ASP A 156 -66.42 0.82 -35.56
C ASP A 156 -66.11 2.15 -36.28
N GLY A 157 -65.91 2.13 -37.60
CA GLY A 157 -65.51 3.28 -38.41
C GLY A 157 -64.00 3.40 -38.67
N SER A 158 -63.19 2.52 -38.09
CA SER A 158 -61.77 2.40 -38.38
C SER A 158 -61.51 1.75 -39.74
N GLY A 159 -60.30 1.97 -40.26
CA GLY A 159 -59.82 1.35 -41.50
C GLY A 159 -58.41 0.82 -41.33
N GLU A 160 -58.20 -0.44 -41.69
CA GLU A 160 -56.90 -1.12 -41.63
C GLU A 160 -56.37 -1.31 -43.05
N TYR A 161 -55.12 -0.89 -43.30
CA TYR A 161 -54.43 -1.14 -44.56
C TYR A 161 -53.67 -2.47 -44.51
N CYS A 162 -53.56 -3.14 -45.65
CA CYS A 162 -52.65 -4.26 -45.85
C CYS A 162 -52.04 -4.15 -47.26
N LEU A 163 -50.74 -3.80 -47.31
CA LEU A 163 -49.95 -3.81 -48.53
C LEU A 163 -49.34 -5.21 -48.73
N ARG A 164 -49.54 -5.82 -49.89
CA ARG A 164 -49.04 -7.16 -50.23
C ARG A 164 -48.32 -7.18 -51.57
N GLY A 165 -47.33 -8.06 -51.70
CA GLY A 165 -46.70 -8.35 -52.99
C GLY A 165 -47.49 -9.33 -53.86
N LYS A 166 -47.01 -9.58 -55.09
CA LYS A 166 -47.56 -10.51 -56.09
C LYS A 166 -47.87 -11.92 -55.54
N ARG A 167 -47.18 -12.35 -54.48
CA ARG A 167 -47.38 -13.65 -53.79
C ARG A 167 -48.45 -13.63 -52.68
N GLY A 168 -49.18 -12.54 -52.48
CA GLY A 168 -50.15 -12.36 -51.39
C GLY A 168 -49.53 -12.14 -49.99
N VAL A 169 -48.20 -12.25 -49.89
CA VAL A 169 -47.41 -11.98 -48.68
C VAL A 169 -47.61 -10.53 -48.23
N LEU A 170 -47.96 -10.35 -46.96
CA LEU A 170 -48.09 -9.04 -46.32
C LEU A 170 -46.71 -8.38 -46.15
N VAL A 171 -46.58 -7.15 -46.65
CA VAL A 171 -45.36 -6.34 -46.57
C VAL A 171 -45.48 -5.25 -45.51
N SER A 172 -46.63 -4.57 -45.42
CA SER A 172 -46.88 -3.54 -44.39
C SER A 172 -48.38 -3.36 -44.11
N LYS A 173 -48.68 -2.72 -42.97
CA LYS A 173 -50.02 -2.22 -42.59
C LYS A 173 -50.05 -0.70 -42.33
N LEU A 174 -48.92 -0.01 -42.48
CA LEU A 174 -48.77 1.41 -42.12
C LEU A 174 -49.33 2.31 -43.23
N LYS A 175 -50.13 3.33 -42.86
CA LYS A 175 -50.60 4.36 -43.83
C LYS A 175 -49.42 5.02 -44.55
N LYS A 176 -48.32 5.28 -43.83
CA LYS A 176 -47.08 5.87 -44.38
C LYS A 176 -46.45 5.08 -45.53
N ASP A 177 -46.60 3.75 -45.56
CA ASP A 177 -46.11 2.95 -46.70
C ASP A 177 -47.06 3.01 -47.89
N VAL A 178 -48.36 3.27 -47.68
CA VAL A 178 -49.33 3.51 -48.76
C VAL A 178 -49.12 4.91 -49.34
N GLU A 179 -48.90 5.91 -48.48
CA GLU A 179 -48.56 7.29 -48.86
C GLU A 179 -47.25 7.31 -49.67
N ALA A 180 -46.16 6.74 -49.15
CA ALA A 180 -44.89 6.66 -49.88
C ALA A 180 -44.96 5.87 -51.20
N MET A 181 -45.86 4.86 -51.30
CA MET A 181 -46.13 4.15 -52.55
C MET A 181 -46.89 5.02 -53.56
N MET A 182 -47.86 5.82 -53.10
CA MET A 182 -48.59 6.76 -53.95
C MET A 182 -47.70 7.91 -54.42
N ASP A 183 -46.85 8.45 -53.56
CA ASP A 183 -45.90 9.52 -53.91
C ASP A 183 -44.90 9.03 -54.96
N HIS A 184 -44.35 7.81 -54.77
CA HIS A 184 -43.44 7.17 -55.74
C HIS A 184 -44.10 6.90 -57.09
N LEU A 185 -45.33 6.37 -57.09
CA LEU A 185 -46.08 6.03 -58.31
C LEU A 185 -46.92 7.21 -58.86
N ASN A 186 -46.76 8.42 -58.29
CA ASN A 186 -47.51 9.64 -58.61
C ASN A 186 -49.06 9.47 -58.66
N ILE A 187 -49.62 8.69 -57.73
CA ILE A 187 -51.07 8.37 -57.68
C ILE A 187 -51.83 9.45 -56.89
N GLN A 188 -52.31 10.47 -57.59
CA GLN A 188 -52.91 11.67 -56.98
C GLN A 188 -54.43 11.59 -56.74
N THR A 189 -54.89 10.81 -55.75
CA THR A 189 -56.35 10.60 -55.55
C THR A 189 -57.16 11.79 -55.02
N GLU A 190 -56.50 12.86 -54.58
CA GLU A 190 -57.14 14.12 -54.15
C GLU A 190 -57.01 15.26 -55.18
N ASN A 191 -56.33 15.03 -56.31
CA ASN A 191 -56.25 16.02 -57.39
C ASN A 191 -57.52 15.90 -58.27
N PRO A 192 -58.34 16.98 -58.41
CA PRO A 192 -59.59 16.92 -59.16
C PRO A 192 -59.39 16.80 -60.68
N CYS A 193 -58.17 17.00 -61.20
CA CYS A 193 -57.83 16.68 -62.59
C CYS A 193 -57.49 15.19 -62.80
N ALA A 194 -57.07 14.48 -61.75
CA ALA A 194 -56.83 13.03 -61.79
C ALA A 194 -58.11 12.23 -61.49
N ILE A 195 -58.94 12.70 -60.54
CA ILE A 195 -60.25 12.11 -60.23
C ILE A 195 -61.33 13.19 -60.29
N LEU A 196 -61.86 13.41 -61.50
CA LEU A 196 -62.99 14.31 -61.73
C LEU A 196 -64.32 13.57 -61.50
N ASP A 197 -64.86 13.67 -60.28
CA ASP A 197 -66.17 13.11 -59.92
C ASP A 197 -67.34 13.98 -60.43
N GLN A 198 -68.56 13.42 -60.44
CA GLN A 198 -69.75 14.07 -60.98
C GLN A 198 -70.13 15.37 -60.23
N ASP A 199 -69.88 15.43 -58.93
CA ASP A 199 -70.27 16.57 -58.10
C ASP A 199 -69.18 17.66 -58.11
N SER A 200 -67.91 17.28 -58.17
CA SER A 200 -66.76 18.14 -58.46
C SER A 200 -66.87 18.81 -59.84
N ALA A 201 -67.29 18.08 -60.88
CA ALA A 201 -67.54 18.64 -62.21
C ALA A 201 -68.68 19.66 -62.23
N LYS A 202 -69.77 19.42 -61.49
CA LYS A 202 -70.86 20.40 -61.30
C LYS A 202 -70.35 21.66 -60.59
N LEU A 203 -69.54 21.49 -59.55
CA LEU A 203 -68.96 22.60 -58.77
C LEU A 203 -67.97 23.42 -59.62
N PHE A 204 -67.15 22.79 -60.46
CA PHE A 204 -66.25 23.52 -61.36
C PHE A 204 -67.01 24.39 -62.37
N LEU A 205 -68.07 23.86 -62.98
CA LEU A 205 -68.88 24.61 -63.95
C LEU A 205 -69.71 25.73 -63.30
N LYS A 206 -70.42 25.42 -62.20
CA LYS A 206 -71.38 26.33 -61.55
C LYS A 206 -70.80 27.18 -60.42
N GLY A 207 -69.59 26.89 -59.97
CA GLY A 207 -68.95 27.54 -58.83
C GLY A 207 -68.52 28.98 -59.09
N SER A 208 -68.29 29.69 -57.98
CA SER A 208 -67.79 31.06 -57.97
C SER A 208 -66.34 31.15 -58.49
N SER A 209 -65.86 32.37 -58.71
CA SER A 209 -64.45 32.62 -59.02
C SER A 209 -63.51 32.11 -57.91
N ALA A 210 -63.96 32.12 -56.65
CA ALA A 210 -63.20 31.58 -55.52
C ALA A 210 -63.13 30.05 -55.54
N ASP A 211 -64.23 29.36 -55.88
CA ASP A 211 -64.24 27.90 -56.05
C ASP A 211 -63.33 27.46 -57.21
N LYS A 212 -63.35 28.21 -58.32
CA LYS A 212 -62.49 27.98 -59.49
C LYS A 212 -61.02 28.23 -59.18
N TYR A 213 -60.70 29.26 -58.38
CA TYR A 213 -59.33 29.49 -57.90
C TYR A 213 -58.85 28.40 -56.93
N LYS A 214 -59.72 27.94 -56.02
CA LYS A 214 -59.42 26.78 -55.16
C LYS A 214 -59.18 25.51 -55.99
N PHE A 215 -60.04 25.22 -56.97
CA PHE A 215 -59.87 24.10 -57.89
C PHE A 215 -58.51 24.19 -58.60
N PHE A 216 -58.13 25.37 -59.10
CA PHE A 216 -56.81 25.59 -59.71
C PHE A 216 -55.65 25.32 -58.73
N LEU A 217 -55.69 25.83 -57.50
CA LEU A 217 -54.66 25.58 -56.47
C LEU A 217 -54.55 24.11 -56.05
N GLN A 218 -55.65 23.35 -56.10
CA GLN A 218 -55.66 21.91 -55.84
C GLN A 218 -55.16 21.11 -57.06
N ALA A 219 -55.57 21.49 -58.27
CA ALA A 219 -55.16 20.85 -59.52
C ALA A 219 -53.67 21.03 -59.86
N THR A 220 -53.10 22.19 -59.50
CA THR A 220 -51.67 22.52 -59.65
C THR A 220 -50.84 22.13 -58.42
N GLU A 221 -51.46 21.50 -57.42
CA GLU A 221 -50.86 21.08 -56.14
C GLU A 221 -50.19 22.19 -55.30
N LEU A 222 -50.30 23.47 -55.70
CA LEU A 222 -49.79 24.63 -54.98
C LEU A 222 -50.34 24.72 -53.54
N ASP A 223 -51.57 24.27 -53.31
CA ASP A 223 -52.18 24.21 -51.98
C ASP A 223 -51.50 23.17 -51.06
N LYS A 224 -51.11 22.01 -51.62
CA LYS A 224 -50.28 21.01 -50.93
C LYS A 224 -48.89 21.58 -50.66
N MET A 225 -48.23 22.12 -51.68
CA MET A 225 -46.88 22.69 -51.57
C MET A 225 -46.78 23.77 -50.49
N ARG A 226 -47.73 24.72 -50.45
CA ARG A 226 -47.81 25.74 -49.39
C ARG A 226 -47.94 25.13 -47.99
N THR A 227 -48.76 24.08 -47.86
CA THR A 227 -48.98 23.39 -46.59
C THR A 227 -47.74 22.60 -46.14
N THR A 228 -47.07 21.92 -47.07
CA THR A 228 -45.81 21.21 -46.82
C THR A 228 -44.70 22.17 -46.38
N PHE A 229 -44.54 23.33 -47.03
CA PHE A 229 -43.56 24.33 -46.60
C PHE A 229 -43.87 24.93 -45.22
N ALA A 230 -45.15 25.17 -44.89
CA ALA A 230 -45.54 25.63 -43.55
C ALA A 230 -45.20 24.58 -42.46
N ASN A 231 -45.47 23.30 -42.73
CA ASN A 231 -45.11 22.20 -41.82
C ASN A 231 -43.59 22.10 -41.64
N ILE A 232 -42.81 22.21 -42.72
CA ILE A 232 -41.34 22.16 -42.68
C ILE A 232 -40.76 23.33 -41.88
N ASP A 233 -41.30 24.54 -42.01
CA ASP A 233 -40.89 25.70 -41.21
C ASP A 233 -41.21 25.50 -39.71
N GLU A 234 -42.39 24.96 -39.38
CA GLU A 234 -42.77 24.66 -38.00
C GLU A 234 -41.91 23.54 -37.38
N GLU A 235 -41.63 22.47 -38.12
CA GLU A 235 -40.72 21.39 -37.68
C GLU A 235 -39.28 21.89 -37.55
N SER A 236 -38.79 22.71 -38.49
CA SER A 236 -37.45 23.31 -38.43
C SER A 236 -37.28 24.20 -37.20
N LYS A 237 -38.30 24.99 -36.85
CA LYS A 237 -38.33 25.80 -35.62
C LYS A 237 -38.28 24.93 -34.36
N LYS A 238 -39.11 23.88 -34.28
CA LYS A 238 -39.08 22.92 -33.15
C LYS A 238 -37.73 22.23 -33.00
N ILE A 239 -37.09 21.85 -34.11
CA ILE A 239 -35.75 21.24 -34.11
C ILE A 239 -34.70 22.26 -33.64
N ALA A 240 -34.74 23.50 -34.14
CA ALA A 240 -33.82 24.55 -33.73
C ALA A 240 -33.97 24.90 -32.23
N GLU A 241 -35.20 25.05 -31.74
CA GLU A 241 -35.49 25.34 -30.33
C GLU A 241 -35.05 24.21 -29.39
N SER A 242 -35.41 22.97 -29.70
CA SER A 242 -35.04 21.80 -28.87
C SER A 242 -33.53 21.56 -28.88
N THR A 243 -32.86 21.71 -30.03
CA THR A 243 -31.40 21.65 -30.12
C THR A 243 -30.74 22.78 -29.33
N LEU A 244 -31.25 24.02 -29.44
CA LEU A 244 -30.73 25.17 -28.70
C LEU A 244 -30.88 25.00 -27.18
N VAL A 245 -31.98 24.40 -26.70
CA VAL A 245 -32.16 24.03 -25.28
C VAL A 245 -31.17 22.94 -24.87
N HIS A 246 -30.99 21.91 -25.68
CA HIS A 246 -30.04 20.82 -25.40
C HIS A 246 -28.59 21.31 -25.30
N GLU A 247 -28.13 22.13 -26.26
CA GLU A 247 -26.78 22.70 -26.24
C GLU A 247 -26.59 23.72 -25.12
N LYS A 248 -27.60 24.54 -24.77
CA LYS A 248 -27.56 25.40 -23.58
C LYS A 248 -27.33 24.58 -22.30
N ASN A 249 -28.03 23.45 -22.16
CA ASN A 249 -27.92 22.56 -21.00
C ASN A 249 -26.56 21.82 -20.95
N LYS A 250 -25.95 21.49 -22.10
CA LYS A 250 -24.55 21.01 -22.14
C LYS A 250 -23.58 22.11 -21.70
N VAL A 251 -23.75 23.34 -22.19
CA VAL A 251 -22.86 24.46 -21.87
C VAL A 251 -22.92 24.84 -20.38
N THR A 252 -24.07 24.71 -19.70
CA THR A 252 -24.13 24.88 -18.24
C THR A 252 -23.43 23.73 -17.51
N ALA A 253 -23.73 22.47 -17.84
CA ALA A 253 -23.08 21.31 -17.22
C ALA A 253 -21.55 21.33 -17.38
N LEU A 254 -21.03 21.73 -18.55
CA LEU A 254 -19.60 21.88 -18.80
C LEU A 254 -18.97 23.03 -17.99
N LYS A 255 -19.69 24.14 -17.78
CA LYS A 255 -19.22 25.24 -16.90
C LYS A 255 -19.11 24.80 -15.45
N ASP A 256 -20.07 24.03 -14.95
CA ASP A 256 -20.03 23.50 -13.58
C ASP A 256 -18.94 22.44 -13.40
N ALA A 257 -18.72 21.57 -14.38
CA ALA A 257 -17.59 20.63 -14.41
C ALA A 257 -16.24 21.36 -14.38
N VAL A 258 -16.06 22.42 -15.19
CA VAL A 258 -14.86 23.27 -15.17
C VAL A 258 -14.68 24.00 -13.84
N LYS A 259 -15.77 24.40 -13.17
CA LYS A 259 -15.74 25.05 -11.85
C LYS A 259 -15.26 24.09 -10.76
N GLU A 260 -15.75 22.86 -10.74
CA GLU A 260 -15.32 21.84 -9.77
C GLU A 260 -13.88 21.37 -10.06
N ALA A 261 -13.50 21.17 -11.33
CA ALA A 261 -12.12 20.84 -11.69
C ALA A 261 -11.12 21.93 -11.24
N LYS A 262 -11.47 23.21 -11.36
CA LYS A 262 -10.66 24.32 -10.82
C LYS A 262 -10.53 24.28 -9.30
N LYS A 263 -11.60 23.92 -8.58
CA LYS A 263 -11.59 23.76 -7.12
C LYS A 263 -10.70 22.58 -6.68
N GLN A 264 -10.74 21.46 -7.39
CA GLN A 264 -9.85 20.31 -7.15
C GLN A 264 -8.37 20.67 -7.43
N LEU A 265 -8.09 21.42 -8.50
CA LEU A 265 -6.74 21.92 -8.80
C LEU A 265 -6.20 22.84 -7.68
N GLN A 266 -7.04 23.74 -7.15
CA GLN A 266 -6.67 24.59 -6.01
C GLN A 266 -6.40 23.79 -4.73
N GLN A 267 -7.14 22.69 -4.50
CA GLN A 267 -6.89 21.78 -3.39
C GLN A 267 -5.55 21.03 -3.56
N ALA A 268 -5.24 20.54 -4.77
CA ALA A 268 -3.95 19.90 -5.07
C ALA A 268 -2.76 20.86 -4.87
N GLN A 269 -2.87 22.12 -5.33
CA GLN A 269 -1.88 23.17 -5.09
C GLN A 269 -1.76 23.57 -3.60
N GLY A 270 -2.77 23.25 -2.78
CA GLY A 270 -2.70 23.35 -1.32
C GLY A 270 -1.87 22.21 -0.71
N ILE A 271 -2.02 20.99 -1.22
CA ILE A 271 -1.27 19.81 -0.78
C ILE A 271 0.22 19.96 -1.10
N GLU A 272 0.58 20.39 -2.32
CA GLU A 272 1.97 20.65 -2.75
C GLU A 272 2.71 21.65 -1.81
N LYS A 273 1.99 22.66 -1.31
CA LYS A 273 2.50 23.63 -0.32
C LYS A 273 2.67 23.02 1.07
N LEU A 274 1.77 22.12 1.48
CA LEU A 274 1.90 21.39 2.74
C LEU A 274 3.04 20.36 2.69
N GLU A 275 3.26 19.69 1.55
CA GLU A 275 4.37 18.75 1.35
C GLU A 275 5.73 19.45 1.38
N SER A 276 5.86 20.60 0.72
CA SER A 276 7.09 21.40 0.79
C SER A 276 7.36 21.96 2.19
N TYR A 277 6.34 22.44 2.91
CA TYR A 277 6.47 22.85 4.31
C TYR A 277 6.85 21.68 5.24
N LEU A 278 6.26 20.50 5.03
CA LEU A 278 6.60 19.27 5.75
C LEU A 278 8.03 18.80 5.45
N GLY A 279 8.55 19.05 4.24
CA GLY A 279 9.96 18.86 3.89
C GLY A 279 10.90 19.76 4.70
N VAL A 280 10.55 21.05 4.86
CA VAL A 280 11.31 21.99 5.70
C VAL A 280 11.28 21.56 7.17
N LEU A 281 10.10 21.23 7.72
CA LEU A 281 9.97 20.77 9.11
C LEU A 281 10.74 19.48 9.40
N LYS A 282 10.86 18.56 8.43
CA LYS A 282 11.73 17.37 8.55
C LYS A 282 13.21 17.77 8.65
N ALA A 283 13.67 18.66 7.78
CA ALA A 283 15.04 19.15 7.83
C ALA A 283 15.33 19.89 9.15
N GLU A 284 14.41 20.74 9.63
CA GLU A 284 14.54 21.42 10.93
C GLU A 284 14.58 20.42 12.09
N PHE A 285 13.77 19.36 12.05
CA PHE A 285 13.79 18.29 13.05
C PHE A 285 15.12 17.52 13.03
N GLU A 286 15.61 17.13 11.85
CA GLU A 286 16.91 16.46 11.68
C GLU A 286 18.08 17.33 12.16
N TRP A 287 18.09 18.63 11.83
CA TRP A 287 19.06 19.60 12.36
C TRP A 287 18.94 19.81 13.87
N SER A 288 17.75 19.73 14.46
CA SER A 288 17.59 19.81 15.92
C SER A 288 18.24 18.63 16.65
N LEU A 289 18.16 17.43 16.07
CA LEU A 289 18.84 16.23 16.58
C LEU A 289 20.36 16.33 16.42
N VAL A 290 20.85 16.84 15.28
CA VAL A 290 22.28 17.13 15.09
C VAL A 290 22.77 18.13 16.15
N SER A 291 22.05 19.23 16.36
CA SER A 291 22.41 20.25 17.35
C SER A 291 22.39 19.73 18.80
N GLU A 292 21.46 18.82 19.15
CA GLU A 292 21.52 18.12 20.45
C GLU A 292 22.82 17.31 20.59
N LYS A 293 23.20 16.55 19.56
CA LYS A 293 24.38 15.67 19.59
C LYS A 293 25.69 16.42 19.49
N GLU A 294 25.77 17.51 18.74
CA GLU A 294 26.89 18.47 18.82
C GLU A 294 26.98 19.07 20.24
N GLY A 295 25.84 19.39 20.85
CA GLY A 295 25.77 19.85 22.25
C GLY A 295 26.16 18.79 23.28
N GLU A 296 25.98 17.50 23.01
CA GLU A 296 26.52 16.40 23.82
C GLU A 296 28.03 16.23 23.61
N VAL A 297 28.50 16.25 22.35
CA VAL A 297 29.93 16.14 22.00
C VAL A 297 30.71 17.29 22.63
N ALA A 298 30.28 18.54 22.48
CA ALA A 298 30.95 19.69 23.09
C ALA A 298 31.05 19.59 24.62
N LYS A 299 30.03 19.03 25.30
CA LYS A 299 30.07 18.75 26.76
C LYS A 299 31.06 17.63 27.11
N VAL A 300 31.27 16.66 26.22
CA VAL A 300 32.27 15.58 26.39
C VAL A 300 33.67 16.10 26.09
N GLU A 301 33.86 16.87 25.02
CA GLU A 301 35.13 17.52 24.68
C GLU A 301 35.59 18.48 25.76
N ALA A 302 34.71 19.31 26.32
CA ALA A 302 35.04 20.17 27.46
C ALA A 302 35.48 19.36 28.69
N LYS A 303 34.88 18.18 28.94
CA LYS A 303 35.31 17.25 30.01
C LYS A 303 36.65 16.60 29.69
N ILE A 304 36.93 16.28 28.43
CA ILE A 304 38.21 15.72 27.97
C ILE A 304 39.32 16.78 28.06
N ALA A 305 39.08 18.00 27.61
CA ALA A 305 40.01 19.12 27.70
C ALA A 305 40.34 19.45 29.16
N LYS A 306 39.33 19.52 30.04
CA LYS A 306 39.57 19.65 31.48
C LYS A 306 40.39 18.49 32.02
N ARG A 307 40.02 17.24 31.73
CA ARG A 307 40.79 16.06 32.20
C ARG A 307 42.23 16.05 31.69
N LYS A 308 42.50 16.51 30.47
CA LYS A 308 43.87 16.68 29.93
C LYS A 308 44.65 17.68 30.78
N ALA A 309 44.12 18.88 31.01
CA ALA A 309 44.73 19.89 31.86
C ALA A 309 44.93 19.40 33.32
N ASP A 310 43.94 18.69 33.89
CA ASP A 310 44.05 18.06 35.20
C ASP A 310 45.20 17.01 35.22
N THR A 311 45.35 16.20 34.17
CA THR A 311 46.47 15.22 34.06
C THR A 311 47.82 15.85 33.77
N GLU A 312 47.88 16.96 33.02
CA GLU A 312 49.11 17.71 32.75
C GLU A 312 49.60 18.40 34.03
N GLN A 313 48.69 19.02 34.80
CA GLN A 313 49.01 19.56 36.12
C GLN A 313 49.42 18.46 37.11
N ALA A 314 48.76 17.29 37.09
CA ALA A 314 49.16 16.15 37.92
C ALA A 314 50.54 15.61 37.51
N ALA A 315 50.86 15.55 36.22
CA ALA A 315 52.17 15.14 35.71
C ALA A 315 53.27 16.13 36.11
N ALA A 316 53.02 17.44 36.01
CA ALA A 316 53.94 18.48 36.47
C ALA A 316 54.24 18.36 37.97
N ARG A 317 53.21 18.25 38.82
CA ARG A 317 53.39 18.03 40.28
C ARG A 317 54.11 16.72 40.60
N ASN A 318 53.94 15.68 39.79
CA ASN A 318 54.63 14.39 39.96
C ASN A 318 56.10 14.49 39.51
N ALA A 319 56.43 15.34 38.53
CA ALA A 319 57.81 15.67 38.18
C ALA A 319 58.50 16.50 39.27
N GLU A 320 57.84 17.56 39.78
CA GLU A 320 58.30 18.37 40.93
C GLU A 320 58.55 17.47 42.16
N ALA A 321 57.59 16.60 42.50
CA ALA A 321 57.73 15.67 43.63
C ALA A 321 58.85 14.64 43.42
N ARG A 322 59.12 14.20 42.18
CA ARG A 322 60.27 13.33 41.87
C ARG A 322 61.60 14.07 42.02
N GLU A 323 61.68 15.33 41.61
CA GLU A 323 62.88 16.14 41.77
C GLU A 323 63.19 16.38 43.26
N GLU A 324 62.18 16.67 44.07
CA GLU A 324 62.33 16.77 45.53
C GLU A 324 62.68 15.43 46.19
N VAL A 325 62.10 14.31 45.73
CA VAL A 325 62.54 12.97 46.19
C VAL A 325 64.00 12.71 45.81
N GLU A 326 64.45 13.04 44.60
CA GLU A 326 65.85 12.84 44.20
C GLU A 326 66.82 13.74 45.00
N LYS A 327 66.41 14.97 45.34
CA LYS A 327 67.16 15.85 46.27
C LYS A 327 67.21 15.26 47.68
N LEU A 328 66.10 14.74 48.19
CA LEU A 328 66.02 14.12 49.51
C LEU A 328 66.81 12.80 49.57
N GLU A 329 66.81 11.98 48.53
CA GLU A 329 67.63 10.77 48.42
C GLU A 329 69.12 11.10 48.36
N LYS A 330 69.53 12.10 47.57
CA LYS A 330 70.92 12.61 47.59
C LYS A 330 71.32 13.08 48.99
N ARG A 331 70.46 13.87 49.65
CA ARG A 331 70.72 14.37 51.00
C ARG A 331 70.71 13.27 52.06
N GLN A 332 69.88 12.25 51.90
CA GLN A 332 69.87 11.06 52.74
C GLN A 332 71.15 10.24 52.56
N ASN A 333 71.65 10.10 51.33
CA ASN A 333 72.92 9.43 51.05
C ASN A 333 74.13 10.22 51.60
N GLU A 334 74.13 11.55 51.52
CA GLU A 334 75.11 12.40 52.23
C GLU A 334 75.06 12.20 53.75
N LEU A 335 73.86 12.19 54.34
CA LEU A 335 73.66 11.97 55.77
C LEU A 335 74.06 10.55 56.21
N ASN A 336 73.79 9.53 55.39
CA ASN A 336 74.23 8.16 55.62
C ASN A 336 75.77 8.05 55.54
N ALA A 337 76.41 8.70 54.56
CA ALA A 337 77.87 8.74 54.46
C ALA A 337 78.51 9.45 55.67
N MET A 338 77.93 10.57 56.13
CA MET A 338 78.36 11.24 57.36
C MET A 338 78.13 10.37 58.61
N LEU A 339 76.99 9.67 58.71
CA LEU A 339 76.72 8.71 59.80
C LEU A 339 77.70 7.53 59.78
N GLU A 340 78.08 7.01 58.62
CA GLU A 340 79.05 5.92 58.51
C GLU A 340 80.48 6.40 58.84
N GLU A 341 80.83 7.64 58.50
CA GLU A 341 82.11 8.25 58.90
C GLU A 341 82.15 8.53 60.41
N ILE A 342 81.02 8.95 61.01
CA ILE A 342 80.83 9.08 62.46
C ILE A 342 80.87 7.70 63.14
N SER A 343 80.27 6.65 62.58
CA SER A 343 80.41 5.27 63.09
C SER A 343 81.88 4.87 63.07
N LYS A 344 82.57 5.01 61.93
CA LYS A 344 84.00 4.72 61.83
C LYS A 344 84.84 5.53 62.83
N LYS A 345 84.41 6.73 63.26
CA LYS A 345 85.03 7.50 64.36
C LYS A 345 84.66 6.91 65.75
N MET A 346 83.39 6.56 65.97
CA MET A 346 82.87 5.91 67.17
C MET A 346 83.55 4.55 67.41
N ASP A 347 83.68 3.71 66.39
CA ASP A 347 84.32 2.40 66.40
C ASP A 347 85.81 2.49 66.71
N ARG A 348 86.53 3.46 66.11
CA ARG A 348 87.93 3.75 66.46
C ARG A 348 88.06 4.16 67.93
N CYS A 349 87.17 5.01 68.45
CA CYS A 349 87.13 5.36 69.87
C CYS A 349 86.72 4.17 70.78
N SER A 350 85.82 3.31 70.34
CA SER A 350 85.36 2.11 71.06
C SER A 350 86.49 1.09 71.19
N ASN A 351 87.21 0.82 70.10
CA ASN A 351 88.38 -0.08 70.09
C ASN A 351 89.51 0.48 70.95
N ARG A 352 89.81 1.78 70.87
CA ARG A 352 90.77 2.45 71.77
C ARG A 352 90.37 2.30 73.25
N LYS A 353 89.06 2.36 73.55
CA LYS A 353 88.49 2.19 74.89
C LYS A 353 88.53 0.74 75.38
N THR A 354 88.37 -0.26 74.51
CA THR A 354 88.51 -1.69 74.86
C THR A 354 89.96 -2.11 75.03
N GLU A 355 90.89 -1.63 74.18
CA GLU A 355 92.34 -1.81 74.37
C GLU A 355 92.82 -1.34 75.74
N LEU A 356 92.47 -0.09 76.11
CA LEU A 356 92.81 0.48 77.42
C LEU A 356 92.18 -0.31 78.57
N ARG A 357 90.91 -0.71 78.43
CA ARG A 357 90.19 -1.51 79.44
C ARG A 357 90.81 -2.90 79.61
N ASN A 358 91.33 -3.51 78.55
CA ASN A 358 92.02 -4.81 78.60
C ASN A 358 93.40 -4.69 79.27
N LYS A 359 94.21 -3.68 78.91
CA LYS A 359 95.49 -3.40 79.58
C LYS A 359 95.33 -3.18 81.09
N ILE A 360 94.27 -2.46 81.51
CA ILE A 360 93.91 -2.29 82.93
C ILE A 360 93.52 -3.63 83.60
N ARG A 361 92.87 -4.54 82.85
CA ARG A 361 92.44 -5.85 83.37
C ARG A 361 93.60 -6.83 83.55
N GLU A 362 94.57 -6.82 82.65
CA GLU A 362 95.76 -7.67 82.72
C GLU A 362 96.66 -7.28 83.90
N LEU A 363 96.95 -5.98 84.07
CA LEU A 363 97.75 -5.47 85.19
C LEU A 363 97.12 -5.73 86.58
N ARG A 364 95.79 -5.85 86.66
CA ARG A 364 95.09 -6.15 87.93
C ARG A 364 95.08 -7.63 88.33
N ARG A 365 95.31 -8.57 87.41
CA ARG A 365 95.29 -10.02 87.70
C ARG A 365 96.33 -10.47 88.74
N PRO A 366 97.64 -10.19 88.59
CA PRO A 366 98.64 -10.66 89.55
C PRO A 366 98.50 -9.98 90.93
N LEU A 367 98.07 -8.71 90.96
CA LEU A 367 97.84 -7.96 92.20
C LEU A 367 96.78 -8.64 93.08
N HIS A 368 95.64 -9.03 92.49
CA HIS A 368 94.53 -9.59 93.25
C HIS A 368 94.84 -10.99 93.82
N GLN A 369 95.58 -11.82 93.07
CA GLN A 369 96.02 -13.14 93.54
C GLN A 369 96.94 -13.06 94.75
N LYS A 370 97.90 -12.12 94.77
CA LYS A 370 98.79 -11.92 95.92
C LYS A 370 98.07 -11.35 97.14
N GLN A 371 97.01 -10.56 96.96
CA GLN A 371 96.18 -10.07 98.08
C GLN A 371 95.34 -11.19 98.76
N SER A 372 94.91 -12.22 98.02
CA SER A 372 94.21 -13.36 98.63
C SER A 372 95.11 -14.31 99.42
N GLU A 373 96.39 -14.45 99.06
CA GLU A 373 97.34 -15.27 99.82
C GLU A 373 97.65 -14.65 101.20
N VAL A 374 97.88 -13.33 101.25
CA VAL A 374 98.20 -12.60 102.49
C VAL A 374 97.08 -12.73 103.52
N THR A 375 95.83 -12.48 103.10
CA THR A 375 94.67 -12.48 104.01
C THR A 375 94.35 -13.86 104.59
N GLN A 376 94.71 -14.96 103.91
CA GLN A 376 94.59 -16.32 104.48
C GLN A 376 95.67 -16.61 105.55
N LEU A 377 96.90 -16.14 105.34
CA LEU A 377 98.01 -16.33 106.28
C LEU A 377 97.82 -15.53 107.58
N GLU A 378 97.28 -14.31 107.49
CA GLU A 378 96.99 -13.48 108.67
C GLU A 378 95.91 -14.11 109.57
N GLN A 379 94.84 -14.64 108.99
CA GLN A 379 93.79 -15.36 109.72
C GLN A 379 94.26 -16.70 110.32
N SER A 380 95.35 -17.29 109.83
CA SER A 380 95.99 -18.46 110.44
C SER A 380 96.76 -18.06 111.70
N LYS A 381 97.64 -17.05 111.58
CA LYS A 381 98.46 -16.52 112.67
C LYS A 381 97.65 -16.14 113.91
N GLN A 382 96.50 -15.48 113.70
CA GLN A 382 95.69 -14.91 114.78
C GLN A 382 95.07 -15.98 115.70
N ARG A 383 94.71 -17.17 115.16
CA ARG A 383 94.08 -18.26 115.92
C ARG A 383 95.02 -18.91 116.92
N GLU A 384 96.29 -19.10 116.54
CA GLU A 384 97.28 -19.71 117.44
C GLU A 384 97.78 -18.73 118.52
N THR A 385 97.78 -17.42 118.27
CA THR A 385 98.08 -16.42 119.32
C THR A 385 97.04 -16.41 120.44
N GLU A 386 95.73 -16.57 120.14
CA GLU A 386 94.71 -16.69 121.19
C GLU A 386 94.82 -18.00 121.98
N ARG A 387 95.30 -19.07 121.34
CA ARG A 387 95.48 -20.40 121.93
C ARG A 387 96.56 -20.41 123.01
N LEU A 388 97.67 -19.69 122.76
CA LEU A 388 98.77 -19.50 123.71
C LEU A 388 98.33 -18.73 124.96
N ALA A 389 97.58 -17.64 124.80
CA ALA A 389 97.14 -16.79 125.92
C ALA A 389 96.31 -17.58 126.97
N ARG A 390 95.42 -18.48 126.50
CA ARG A 390 94.59 -19.30 127.39
C ARG A 390 95.40 -20.30 128.23
N LEU A 391 96.50 -20.85 127.69
CA LEU A 391 97.38 -21.78 128.39
C LEU A 391 98.22 -21.09 129.48
N GLN A 392 98.72 -19.89 129.22
CA GLN A 392 99.48 -19.12 130.21
C GLN A 392 98.62 -18.76 131.44
N HIS A 393 97.37 -18.36 131.23
CA HIS A 393 96.49 -17.94 132.32
C HIS A 393 96.08 -19.09 133.27
N ALA A 394 96.07 -20.33 132.78
CA ALA A 394 95.82 -21.52 133.59
C ALA A 394 97.01 -21.89 134.51
N LEU A 395 98.24 -21.63 134.06
CA LEU A 395 99.46 -21.93 134.82
C LEU A 395 99.65 -21.02 136.04
N VAL A 396 99.31 -19.72 135.92
CA VAL A 396 99.44 -18.77 137.04
C VAL A 396 98.52 -19.16 138.20
N LYS A 397 97.26 -19.48 137.90
CA LYS A 397 96.26 -19.85 138.91
C LYS A 397 96.69 -21.08 139.73
N LYS A 398 97.24 -22.09 139.04
CA LYS A 398 97.78 -23.32 139.66
C LYS A 398 98.94 -23.10 140.63
N LYS A 399 99.73 -22.02 140.50
CA LYS A 399 100.83 -21.72 141.42
C LYS A 399 100.35 -21.11 142.73
N GLN A 400 99.44 -20.13 142.66
CA GLN A 400 98.94 -19.44 143.86
C GLN A 400 98.20 -20.39 144.81
N GLU A 401 97.48 -21.37 144.26
CA GLU A 401 96.82 -22.45 145.02
C GLU A 401 97.79 -23.35 145.82
N GLN A 402 99.09 -23.39 145.50
CA GLN A 402 100.08 -24.21 146.22
C GLN A 402 100.81 -23.48 147.35
N GLU A 403 100.98 -22.14 147.28
CA GLU A 403 101.83 -21.42 148.24
C GLU A 403 101.13 -21.12 149.58
N GLU A 404 99.82 -20.86 149.60
CA GLU A 404 99.12 -20.56 150.87
C GLU A 404 98.67 -21.80 151.65
N LEU A 405 98.47 -22.96 150.99
CA LEU A 405 98.24 -24.23 151.70
C LEU A 405 99.44 -24.61 152.58
N LEU A 406 100.66 -24.19 152.20
CA LEU A 406 101.89 -24.41 152.97
C LEU A 406 102.01 -23.53 154.22
N ARG A 407 101.28 -22.40 154.31
CA ARG A 407 101.26 -21.56 155.52
C ARG A 407 100.33 -22.05 156.62
N GLN A 408 99.37 -22.93 156.31
CA GLN A 408 98.42 -23.46 157.30
C GLN A 408 98.98 -24.59 158.17
N VAL A 409 100.14 -25.17 157.83
CA VAL A 409 100.66 -26.40 158.47
C VAL A 409 101.77 -26.11 159.50
N THR A 410 102.47 -24.99 159.41
CA THR A 410 103.55 -24.61 160.34
C THR A 410 103.03 -23.78 161.53
N GLY A 411 102.24 -24.39 162.43
CA GLY A 411 101.70 -23.61 163.58
C GLY A 411 101.01 -24.31 164.76
N GLN A 412 100.58 -25.57 164.66
CA GLN A 412 99.91 -26.27 165.79
C GLN A 412 100.57 -27.61 166.17
N ILE A 413 101.88 -27.57 166.47
CA ILE A 413 102.56 -28.61 167.25
C ILE A 413 103.34 -27.96 168.38
N CYS A 414 102.65 -27.69 169.48
CA CYS A 414 103.22 -27.78 170.83
C CYS A 414 102.07 -27.81 171.84
N LYS A 415 101.69 -29.01 172.27
CA LYS A 415 100.65 -29.27 173.26
C LYS A 415 101.10 -30.52 174.03
N ILE A 416 100.97 -30.48 175.37
CA ILE A 416 101.11 -31.64 176.28
C ILE A 416 102.58 -32.14 176.42
N ASP A 417 103.12 -32.42 177.61
CA ASP A 417 102.48 -32.40 178.95
C ASP A 417 103.34 -31.83 180.08
N TRP A 418 102.63 -31.31 181.09
CA TRP A 418 103.02 -31.22 182.50
C TRP A 418 104.36 -30.53 182.85
N SER A 419 104.69 -30.61 184.15
CA SER A 419 106.08 -30.62 184.61
C SER A 419 106.86 -31.77 183.96
N GLU A 420 107.84 -31.41 183.12
CA GLU A 420 109.09 -32.16 182.90
C GLU A 420 109.00 -33.62 182.34
N SER A 421 109.29 -33.78 181.03
CA SER A 421 110.14 -34.85 180.41
C SER A 421 109.55 -36.05 179.61
N GLU A 422 110.36 -36.52 178.63
CA GLU A 422 110.59 -37.92 178.14
C GLU A 422 109.85 -38.65 176.95
N LYS A 423 110.68 -39.25 176.04
CA LYS A 423 110.68 -40.62 175.41
C LYS A 423 109.78 -41.10 174.20
N LYS A 424 110.47 -41.45 173.08
CA LYS A 424 110.44 -42.74 172.25
C LYS A 424 109.26 -43.10 171.27
N LEU A 425 109.30 -44.07 170.30
CA LEU A 425 110.34 -44.69 169.40
C LEU A 425 109.82 -45.84 168.42
N ARG A 426 110.21 -45.86 167.10
CA ARG A 426 110.19 -46.99 166.07
C ARG A 426 108.81 -47.41 165.44
N ARG A 427 108.64 -48.26 164.37
CA ARG A 427 109.43 -49.41 163.76
C ARG A 427 108.93 -49.87 162.32
N HIS A 428 109.84 -50.31 161.39
CA HIS A 428 109.66 -51.20 160.18
C HIS A 428 108.73 -50.75 159.00
N ASN A 429 108.76 -51.20 157.70
CA ASN A 429 109.62 -52.01 156.76
C ASN A 429 109.00 -51.91 155.30
N SER A 430 109.46 -52.45 154.13
CA SER A 430 110.73 -52.91 153.50
C SER A 430 110.52 -53.32 151.99
N THR A 431 111.56 -53.70 151.21
CA THR A 431 111.55 -54.50 149.92
C THR A 431 110.96 -53.85 148.61
N PHE A 432 111.21 -54.23 147.33
CA PHE A 432 112.11 -55.18 146.60
C PHE A 432 112.59 -54.63 145.19
N VAL A 433 112.91 -55.47 144.16
CA VAL A 433 113.91 -55.22 143.06
C VAL A 433 113.68 -55.96 141.68
N MET A 434 114.29 -55.48 140.56
CA MET A 434 114.81 -56.16 139.30
C MET A 434 114.12 -56.14 137.88
N LEU A 435 114.99 -55.98 136.81
CA LEU A 435 115.12 -56.74 135.50
C LEU A 435 114.72 -56.25 134.05
N SER A 436 115.74 -56.29 133.13
CA SER A 436 115.77 -56.69 131.66
C SER A 436 115.33 -55.78 130.47
N PHE A 437 115.47 -56.17 129.18
CA PHE A 437 116.68 -56.08 128.27
C PHE A 437 116.36 -56.26 126.73
N GLY A 438 117.16 -55.72 125.76
CA GLY A 438 117.23 -56.09 124.29
C GLY A 438 116.84 -55.00 123.23
N SER A 439 117.66 -54.57 122.23
CA SER A 439 118.08 -55.11 120.88
C SER A 439 117.07 -54.89 119.70
N SER A 440 117.39 -54.62 118.41
CA SER A 440 118.67 -54.57 117.63
C SER A 440 118.64 -53.87 116.22
N LYS A 441 119.80 -53.34 115.75
CA LYS A 441 120.40 -53.20 114.35
C LYS A 441 119.74 -52.55 113.08
N HIS A 442 120.49 -51.58 112.49
CA HIS A 442 120.81 -51.28 111.04
C HIS A 442 119.69 -50.89 110.01
N GLN A 443 119.94 -50.22 108.85
CA GLN A 443 121.07 -50.26 107.85
C GLN A 443 121.43 -48.88 107.16
N LYS A 444 122.37 -48.91 106.20
CA LYS A 444 123.13 -47.82 105.47
C LYS A 444 122.31 -47.07 104.37
N MET A 445 122.52 -45.77 104.03
CA MET A 445 123.67 -45.04 103.38
C MET A 445 123.79 -45.34 101.83
N PRO A 446 124.50 -44.58 100.93
CA PRO A 446 125.47 -43.47 101.13
C PRO A 446 125.63 -42.31 100.07
N THR A 447 126.53 -41.34 100.37
CA THR A 447 127.44 -40.54 99.46
C THR A 447 126.85 -39.55 98.40
N SER A 448 127.58 -38.53 97.87
CA SER A 448 128.93 -37.93 98.15
C SER A 448 129.07 -36.52 97.54
N TRP A 449 130.07 -35.72 97.97
CA TRP A 449 130.55 -34.50 97.29
C TRP A 449 131.46 -34.81 96.09
N LYS A 450 131.44 -33.99 95.01
CA LYS A 450 132.60 -33.18 94.52
C LYS A 450 132.40 -32.48 93.15
N SER A 451 132.85 -31.21 93.11
CA SER A 451 133.71 -30.56 92.08
C SER A 451 133.34 -30.44 90.59
N VAL A 452 133.43 -29.20 90.09
CA VAL A 452 133.93 -28.76 88.74
C VAL A 452 132.99 -29.06 87.54
N ILE A 453 132.87 -28.20 86.53
CA ILE A 453 133.59 -26.95 86.21
C ILE A 453 132.94 -25.72 86.87
#